data_AF-A0A6A5Y5C6-F1
#
_entry.id   AF-A0A6A5Y5C6-F1
#
_cell.length_a   1.000
_cell.length_b   1.000
_cell.length_c   1.000
_cell.angle_alpha   90.00
_cell.angle_beta   90.00
_cell.angle_gamma   90.00
#
_symmetry.space_group_name_H-M   'P 1'
#
loop_
_entity.id
_entity.type
_entity.pdbx_description
1 polymer ?
#
loop_
_entity_poly.entity_id
_entity_poly.type
_entity_poly.pdbx_seq_one_letter_code
_entity_poly.pdbx_strand_id
1 'polypeptide(L)'
;MDLLDVPPEVLEQIIRLYVDDVGVVKAWLRRDVCKTFKSFIQFEILAKQPLQAFQGVSFTPLTIYQRGESTYSRGMYDPYRTHFLAIRSENVHIRSEYLQYRIKQLNGCHPFVPSSIQAIVNDFVESSKDRQNYPMEKCIEILCRVTSNLPIWSLLWRSWDSSSHNLDGSRVCNVDRIAAAASIGDLHLLQKLILDHPLDVQQESVVLGYPLECAVIEGKEGSVVHLMHNLKKTKKTYRVRDLLHRAIIAAMRMKTNSTLELLLHIVQKDHKAFWRARVVGWWAIAAAAGRKDHIETILNTLPYGHSHENQRRMNESFRYICKRGFGDIAKRIIQQRHIDISPQHSPSQSYLMSAIENDQTDLIPLLVARGVSVERFSGRRGYNPVGQSPLRYAIRIRSIALVKILLKQGAKTNIDINHWLRKTASEHQTDESKQAEADIIELFKVARAAQSGRKGTKSTPTKQHNLKRKAEN
;
A
#
# COMPACT_ATOMS: atom_id res chain seq x y z
N MET A 1 3.65 23.03 -36.46
CA MET A 1 2.47 22.23 -36.09
C MET A 1 2.88 21.42 -34.90
N ASP A 2 2.20 21.62 -33.78
CA ASP A 2 2.37 20.71 -32.66
C ASP A 2 1.71 19.37 -33.04
N LEU A 3 2.24 18.27 -32.51
CA LEU A 3 1.75 16.91 -32.77
C LEU A 3 0.26 16.72 -32.38
N LEU A 4 -0.31 17.67 -31.64
CA LEU A 4 -1.72 17.67 -31.22
C LEU A 4 -2.63 18.47 -32.15
N ASP A 5 -2.08 19.20 -33.12
CA ASP A 5 -2.84 19.99 -34.10
C ASP A 5 -3.29 19.14 -35.30
N VAL A 6 -2.81 17.89 -35.39
CA VAL A 6 -3.15 16.97 -36.47
C VAL A 6 -4.46 16.21 -36.18
N PRO A 7 -5.22 15.81 -37.20
CA PRO A 7 -6.40 14.98 -37.02
C PRO A 7 -6.08 13.68 -36.25
N PRO A 8 -7.02 13.15 -35.44
CA PRO A 8 -6.78 11.98 -34.59
C PRO A 8 -6.37 10.73 -35.38
N GLU A 9 -6.84 10.58 -36.61
CA GLU A 9 -6.48 9.47 -37.50
C GLU A 9 -5.02 9.55 -37.96
N VAL A 10 -4.54 10.77 -38.22
CA VAL A 10 -3.14 11.03 -38.59
C VAL A 10 -2.25 10.79 -37.38
N LEU A 11 -2.67 11.24 -36.20
CA LEU A 11 -1.97 10.97 -34.95
C LEU A 11 -1.87 9.47 -34.67
N GLU A 12 -2.96 8.71 -34.86
CA GLU A 12 -2.99 7.26 -34.70
C GLU A 12 -1.99 6.56 -35.63
N GLN A 13 -1.92 6.97 -36.90
CA GLN A 13 -0.93 6.45 -37.85
C GLN A 13 0.51 6.78 -37.44
N ILE A 14 0.78 8.02 -37.00
CA ILE A 14 2.09 8.42 -36.49
C ILE A 14 2.49 7.55 -35.30
N ILE A 15 1.57 7.31 -34.36
CA ILE A 15 1.80 6.49 -33.17
C ILE A 15 2.08 5.04 -33.55
N ARG A 16 1.33 4.49 -34.51
CA ARG A 16 1.57 3.14 -35.02
C ARG A 16 2.98 3.01 -35.62
N LEU A 17 3.33 3.90 -36.54
CA LEU A 17 4.66 3.91 -37.17
C LEU A 17 5.77 4.08 -36.12
N TYR A 18 5.53 4.93 -35.12
CA TYR A 18 6.45 5.10 -34.00
C TYR A 18 6.63 3.81 -33.19
N VAL A 19 5.54 3.12 -32.83
CA VAL A 19 5.59 1.85 -32.10
C VAL A 19 6.28 0.76 -32.92
N ASP A 20 6.05 0.70 -34.22
CA ASP A 20 6.68 -0.26 -35.14
C ASP A 20 8.19 0.00 -35.29
N ASP A 21 8.62 1.28 -35.31
CA ASP A 21 10.03 1.68 -35.44
C ASP A 21 10.82 1.47 -34.14
N VAL A 22 10.33 1.99 -33.00
CA VAL A 22 11.09 1.95 -31.74
C VAL A 22 10.82 0.69 -30.91
N GLY A 23 9.77 -0.05 -31.22
CA GLY A 23 9.27 -1.20 -30.48
C GLY A 23 8.43 -0.82 -29.25
N VAL A 24 7.57 -1.76 -28.85
CA VAL A 24 6.55 -1.60 -27.79
C VAL A 24 7.12 -1.05 -26.47
N VAL A 25 8.27 -1.55 -26.01
CA VAL A 25 8.85 -1.17 -24.71
C VAL A 25 9.28 0.29 -24.70
N LYS A 26 10.01 0.72 -25.74
CA LYS A 26 10.53 2.09 -25.82
C LYS A 26 9.39 3.09 -26.00
N ALA A 27 8.40 2.75 -26.83
CA ALA A 27 7.21 3.55 -27.01
C ALA A 27 6.41 3.69 -25.69
N TRP A 28 6.23 2.58 -24.96
CA TRP A 28 5.53 2.59 -23.67
C TRP A 28 6.19 3.52 -22.64
N LEU A 29 7.52 3.55 -22.57
CA LEU A 29 8.27 4.42 -21.65
C LEU A 29 8.12 5.91 -21.98
N ARG A 30 7.78 6.26 -23.23
CA ARG A 30 7.60 7.65 -23.69
C ARG A 30 6.16 8.14 -23.59
N ARG A 31 5.21 7.31 -23.17
CA ARG A 31 3.77 7.66 -23.14
C ARG A 31 3.42 8.85 -22.25
N ASP A 32 4.19 9.13 -21.22
CA ASP A 32 3.88 10.19 -20.24
C ASP A 32 4.25 11.62 -20.72
N VAL A 33 4.49 11.83 -22.02
CA VAL A 33 4.73 13.14 -22.63
C VAL A 33 3.51 14.06 -22.54
N CYS A 34 2.31 13.56 -22.90
CA CYS A 34 1.05 14.28 -22.70
C CYS A 34 -0.14 13.30 -22.62
N LYS A 35 -1.30 13.76 -22.13
CA LYS A 35 -2.48 12.90 -21.93
C LYS A 35 -3.00 12.27 -23.22
N THR A 36 -3.02 13.04 -24.31
CA THR A 36 -3.48 12.56 -25.62
C THR A 36 -2.54 11.50 -26.16
N PHE A 37 -1.24 11.80 -26.24
CA PHE A 37 -0.20 10.87 -26.67
C PHE A 37 -0.21 9.58 -25.85
N LYS A 38 -0.36 9.69 -24.53
CA LYS A 38 -0.52 8.56 -23.62
C LYS A 38 -1.68 7.64 -24.03
N SER A 39 -2.84 8.23 -24.30
CA SER A 39 -4.06 7.49 -24.64
C SER A 39 -3.91 6.74 -25.96
N PHE A 40 -3.35 7.39 -27.00
CA PHE A 40 -3.08 6.75 -28.28
C PHE A 40 -2.02 5.65 -28.18
N ILE A 41 -0.91 5.87 -27.46
CA ILE A 41 0.10 4.82 -27.22
C ILE A 41 -0.50 3.63 -26.47
N GLN A 42 -1.30 3.90 -25.42
CA GLN A 42 -1.96 2.84 -24.67
C GLN A 42 -2.92 2.05 -25.55
N PHE A 43 -3.73 2.70 -26.37
CA PHE A 43 -4.63 2.02 -27.30
C PHE A 43 -3.86 1.19 -28.32
N GLU A 44 -2.87 1.76 -28.99
CA GLU A 44 -2.08 1.05 -30.00
C GLU A 44 -1.42 -0.21 -29.42
N ILE A 45 -0.76 -0.07 -28.27
CA ILE A 45 -0.04 -1.17 -27.62
C ILE A 45 -1.00 -2.21 -27.00
N LEU A 46 -2.02 -1.78 -26.25
CA LEU A 46 -2.89 -2.70 -25.53
C LEU A 46 -3.95 -3.34 -26.43
N ALA A 47 -4.45 -2.61 -27.42
CA ALA A 47 -5.54 -3.07 -28.27
C ALA A 47 -5.04 -3.74 -29.54
N LYS A 48 -4.00 -3.25 -30.22
CA LYS A 48 -3.68 -3.72 -31.59
C LYS A 48 -2.44 -4.59 -31.71
N GLN A 49 -1.41 -4.37 -30.89
CA GLN A 49 -0.14 -5.08 -31.06
C GLN A 49 -0.30 -6.60 -30.82
N PRO A 50 0.21 -7.46 -31.71
CA PRO A 50 0.15 -8.91 -31.57
C PRO A 50 1.15 -9.39 -30.51
N LEU A 51 0.92 -10.57 -29.91
CA LEU A 51 1.83 -11.10 -28.86
C LEU A 51 3.30 -11.19 -29.27
N GLN A 52 3.59 -11.41 -30.55
CA GLN A 52 4.94 -11.49 -31.10
C GLN A 52 5.69 -10.16 -30.95
N ALA A 53 4.99 -9.02 -31.00
CA ALA A 53 5.59 -7.70 -30.78
C ALA A 53 6.12 -7.51 -29.34
N PHE A 54 5.81 -8.43 -28.43
CA PHE A 54 6.27 -8.46 -27.04
C PHE A 54 7.38 -9.51 -26.79
N GLN A 55 7.79 -10.29 -27.81
CA GLN A 55 8.85 -11.33 -27.70
C GLN A 55 10.26 -10.71 -27.67
N GLY A 56 11.22 -11.38 -27.01
CA GLY A 56 12.65 -10.98 -27.01
C GLY A 56 13.07 -9.96 -25.95
N VAL A 57 12.16 -9.51 -25.09
CA VAL A 57 12.46 -8.50 -24.06
C VAL A 57 13.01 -9.17 -22.80
N SER A 58 14.33 -9.20 -22.64
CA SER A 58 14.98 -9.54 -21.37
C SER A 58 14.83 -8.39 -20.39
N PHE A 59 13.78 -8.38 -19.58
CA PHE A 59 13.85 -7.62 -18.34
C PHE A 59 14.82 -8.32 -17.39
N THR A 60 15.93 -7.65 -17.07
CA THR A 60 16.54 -7.86 -15.76
C THR A 60 15.42 -7.72 -14.73
N PRO A 61 15.27 -8.68 -13.80
CA PRO A 61 14.30 -8.53 -12.73
C PRO A 61 14.63 -7.21 -12.03
N LEU A 62 13.77 -6.20 -12.18
CA LEU A 62 13.78 -5.05 -11.29
C LEU A 62 13.65 -5.65 -9.90
N THR A 63 14.77 -5.65 -9.18
CA THR A 63 15.03 -6.22 -7.85
C THR A 63 13.77 -6.58 -7.08
N ILE A 64 13.24 -7.78 -7.35
CA ILE A 64 12.26 -8.46 -6.49
C ILE A 64 13.05 -9.03 -5.33
N TYR A 65 13.50 -8.15 -4.44
CA TYR A 65 14.08 -8.52 -3.16
C TYR A 65 13.68 -7.45 -2.16
N GLN A 66 12.51 -7.66 -1.53
CA GLN A 66 12.33 -7.56 -0.08
C GLN A 66 10.88 -7.86 0.29
N ARG A 67 10.54 -9.15 0.38
CA ARG A 67 9.77 -9.77 1.47
C ARG A 67 9.44 -11.23 1.14
N GLY A 68 10.29 -12.13 1.63
CA GLY A 68 9.86 -13.33 2.35
C GLY A 68 8.97 -14.35 1.65
N GLU A 69 9.05 -14.54 0.33
CA GLU A 69 8.56 -15.77 -0.31
C GLU A 69 9.75 -16.51 -0.93
N SER A 70 9.96 -17.74 -0.47
CA SER A 70 11.09 -18.60 -0.80
C SER A 70 11.09 -19.02 -2.28
N THR A 71 12.16 -18.65 -2.97
CA THR A 71 12.87 -19.41 -4.01
C THR A 71 12.13 -20.59 -4.68
N TYR A 72 11.40 -20.32 -5.76
CA TYR A 72 11.09 -21.31 -6.80
C TYR A 72 11.01 -20.65 -8.19
N SER A 73 12.06 -19.91 -8.57
CA SER A 73 12.13 -19.30 -9.91
C SER A 73 13.53 -19.39 -10.51
N ARG A 74 14.11 -20.59 -10.48
CA ARG A 74 15.24 -20.98 -11.34
C ARG A 74 14.84 -22.28 -12.04
N GLY A 75 14.35 -22.20 -13.27
CA GLY A 75 14.30 -23.40 -14.11
C GLY A 75 13.25 -23.50 -15.22
N MET A 76 12.14 -22.76 -15.21
CA MET A 76 11.16 -22.88 -16.30
C MET A 76 11.46 -21.87 -17.42
N TYR A 77 12.13 -22.36 -18.47
CA TYR A 77 12.02 -21.79 -19.81
C TYR A 77 10.57 -21.97 -20.26
N ASP A 78 9.85 -20.87 -20.37
CA ASP A 78 8.42 -20.87 -20.69
C ASP A 78 8.16 -20.15 -22.04
N PRO A 79 7.61 -20.83 -23.05
CA PRO A 79 7.17 -20.20 -24.30
C PRO A 79 6.03 -19.17 -24.11
N TYR A 80 5.39 -19.13 -22.93
CA TYR A 80 4.33 -18.17 -22.56
C TYR A 80 4.85 -16.88 -21.89
N ARG A 81 6.19 -16.64 -21.91
CA ARG A 81 6.84 -15.36 -21.56
C ARG A 81 6.30 -14.12 -22.30
N THR A 82 5.42 -14.30 -23.29
CA THR A 82 4.82 -13.29 -24.16
C THR A 82 3.63 -12.51 -23.58
N HIS A 83 3.17 -12.81 -22.36
CA HIS A 83 2.10 -12.05 -21.69
C HIS A 83 2.56 -10.68 -21.13
N PHE A 84 3.44 -9.99 -21.86
CA PHE A 84 4.38 -9.02 -21.32
C PHE A 84 3.83 -7.56 -21.31
N LEU A 85 4.23 -6.81 -20.27
CA LEU A 85 3.86 -5.42 -19.90
C LEU A 85 2.45 -5.18 -19.34
N ALA A 86 1.38 -5.53 -20.04
CA ALA A 86 0.03 -5.15 -19.61
C ALA A 86 -0.43 -5.98 -18.40
N ILE A 87 -0.40 -7.31 -18.52
CA ILE A 87 -0.76 -8.26 -17.45
C ILE A 87 0.26 -8.22 -16.31
N ARG A 88 1.54 -7.91 -16.61
CA ARG A 88 2.62 -7.75 -15.62
C ARG A 88 2.69 -6.37 -14.98
N SER A 89 1.87 -5.43 -15.42
CA SER A 89 1.76 -4.13 -14.78
C SER A 89 1.21 -4.30 -13.37
N GLU A 90 1.88 -3.70 -12.38
CA GLU A 90 1.31 -3.54 -11.04
C GLU A 90 0.03 -2.69 -11.06
N ASN A 91 -0.21 -1.97 -12.16
CA ASN A 91 -1.39 -1.13 -12.33
C ASN A 91 -2.60 -1.97 -12.82
N VAL A 92 -3.55 -2.16 -11.91
CA VAL A 92 -4.84 -2.83 -12.15
C VAL A 92 -5.64 -2.20 -13.29
N HIS A 93 -5.58 -0.88 -13.49
CA HIS A 93 -6.33 -0.20 -14.55
C HIS A 93 -5.83 -0.62 -15.94
N ILE A 94 -4.51 -0.70 -16.11
CA ILE A 94 -3.88 -1.11 -17.37
C ILE A 94 -4.21 -2.57 -17.69
N ARG A 95 -4.25 -3.43 -16.66
CA ARG A 95 -4.68 -4.83 -16.79
C ARG A 95 -6.14 -4.93 -17.24
N SER A 96 -7.02 -4.12 -16.65
CA SER A 96 -8.45 -4.10 -16.98
C SER A 96 -8.69 -3.64 -18.41
N GLU A 97 -8.06 -2.53 -18.82
CA GLU A 97 -8.14 -2.02 -20.20
C GLU A 97 -7.67 -3.05 -21.22
N TYR A 98 -6.53 -3.70 -20.94
CA TYR A 98 -6.03 -4.78 -21.80
C TYR A 98 -7.04 -5.90 -21.97
N LEU A 99 -7.64 -6.40 -20.88
CA LEU A 99 -8.65 -7.46 -20.97
C LEU A 99 -9.89 -7.02 -21.75
N GLN A 100 -10.35 -5.77 -21.57
CA GLN A 100 -11.50 -5.24 -22.30
C GLN A 100 -11.25 -5.21 -23.81
N TYR A 101 -10.05 -4.81 -24.25
CA TYR A 101 -9.70 -4.87 -25.67
C TYR A 101 -9.58 -6.30 -26.17
N ARG A 102 -8.98 -7.20 -25.37
CA ARG A 102 -8.71 -8.58 -25.75
C ARG A 102 -9.95 -9.47 -25.82
N ILE A 103 -11.01 -9.10 -25.11
CA ILE A 103 -12.35 -9.71 -25.28
C ILE A 103 -12.94 -9.40 -26.65
N LYS A 104 -12.75 -8.17 -27.16
CA LYS A 104 -13.22 -7.78 -28.49
C LYS A 104 -12.35 -8.40 -29.59
N GLN A 105 -11.03 -8.39 -29.41
CA GLN A 105 -10.05 -8.90 -30.36
C GLN A 105 -8.85 -9.54 -29.64
N LEU A 106 -8.68 -10.85 -29.78
CA LEU A 106 -7.66 -11.61 -29.03
C LEU A 106 -6.22 -11.19 -29.36
N ASN A 107 -5.89 -10.88 -30.62
CA ASN A 107 -4.55 -10.48 -31.06
C ASN A 107 -3.41 -11.37 -30.51
N GLY A 108 -3.65 -12.68 -30.55
CA GLY A 108 -2.73 -13.72 -30.09
C GLY A 108 -2.88 -14.10 -28.61
N CYS A 109 -3.61 -13.33 -27.79
CA CYS A 109 -3.88 -13.67 -26.38
C CYS A 109 -4.58 -15.03 -26.24
N HIS A 110 -4.23 -15.78 -25.20
CA HIS A 110 -4.86 -17.06 -24.91
C HIS A 110 -6.38 -16.88 -24.73
N PRO A 111 -7.23 -17.63 -25.45
CA PRO A 111 -8.67 -17.37 -25.52
C PRO A 111 -9.40 -17.64 -24.21
N PHE A 112 -8.83 -18.43 -23.29
CA PHE A 112 -9.50 -18.89 -22.07
C PHE A 112 -10.10 -17.75 -21.23
N VAL A 113 -9.29 -16.79 -20.78
CA VAL A 113 -9.77 -15.70 -19.90
C VAL A 113 -10.79 -14.81 -20.63
N PRO A 114 -10.50 -14.30 -21.85
CA PRO A 114 -11.48 -13.50 -22.59
C PRO A 114 -12.80 -14.24 -22.88
N SER A 115 -12.73 -15.50 -23.33
CA SER A 115 -13.92 -16.30 -23.66
C SER A 115 -14.75 -16.61 -22.41
N SER A 116 -14.10 -16.88 -21.28
CA SER A 116 -14.79 -17.12 -20.01
C SER A 116 -15.51 -15.88 -19.52
N ILE A 117 -14.87 -14.70 -19.56
CA ILE A 117 -15.55 -13.45 -19.21
C ILE A 117 -16.74 -13.23 -20.15
N GLN A 118 -16.55 -13.44 -21.44
CA GLN A 118 -17.61 -13.28 -22.44
C GLN A 118 -18.80 -14.22 -22.18
N ALA A 119 -18.54 -15.50 -21.89
CA ALA A 119 -19.56 -16.49 -21.57
C ALA A 119 -20.32 -16.13 -20.29
N ILE A 120 -19.61 -15.71 -19.23
CA ILE A 120 -20.22 -15.28 -17.97
C ILE A 120 -21.11 -14.05 -18.18
N VAL A 121 -20.67 -13.07 -18.98
CA VAL A 121 -21.48 -11.87 -19.27
C VAL A 121 -22.74 -12.27 -20.05
N ASN A 122 -22.63 -13.12 -21.06
CA ASN A 122 -23.78 -13.57 -21.85
C ASN A 122 -24.81 -14.28 -20.96
N ASP A 123 -24.37 -15.25 -20.16
CA ASP A 123 -25.21 -16.00 -19.22
C ASP A 123 -25.87 -15.09 -18.16
N PHE A 124 -25.12 -14.10 -17.64
CA PHE A 124 -25.65 -13.12 -16.69
C PHE A 124 -26.70 -12.20 -17.32
N VAL A 125 -26.43 -11.65 -18.50
CA VAL A 125 -27.36 -10.75 -19.21
C VAL A 125 -28.63 -11.52 -19.55
N GLU A 126 -28.52 -12.74 -20.07
CA GLU A 126 -29.68 -13.60 -20.32
C GLU A 126 -30.51 -13.87 -19.07
N SER A 127 -29.85 -14.19 -17.95
CA SER A 127 -30.52 -14.45 -16.67
C SER A 127 -31.17 -13.21 -16.04
N SER A 128 -30.83 -12.01 -16.49
CA SER A 128 -31.32 -10.72 -15.97
C SER A 128 -32.29 -9.98 -16.90
N LYS A 129 -32.41 -10.40 -18.18
CA LYS A 129 -33.27 -9.79 -19.22
C LYS A 129 -34.71 -9.52 -18.75
N ASP A 130 -35.29 -10.43 -17.97
CA ASP A 130 -36.68 -10.31 -17.52
C ASP A 130 -36.92 -9.22 -16.45
N ARG A 131 -35.85 -8.65 -15.87
CA ARG A 131 -35.95 -7.76 -14.70
C ARG A 131 -35.26 -6.44 -14.90
N GLN A 132 -34.06 -6.47 -15.48
CA GLN A 132 -33.20 -5.31 -15.52
C GLN A 132 -32.26 -5.43 -16.73
N ASN A 133 -32.35 -4.46 -17.63
CA ASN A 133 -31.51 -4.45 -18.82
C ASN A 133 -30.12 -3.90 -18.46
N TYR A 134 -29.18 -4.80 -18.15
CA TYR A 134 -27.81 -4.41 -17.89
C TYR A 134 -27.03 -4.26 -19.20
N PRO A 135 -26.39 -3.09 -19.44
CA PRO A 135 -25.61 -2.92 -20.65
C PRO A 135 -24.39 -3.85 -20.63
N MET A 136 -24.29 -4.69 -21.65
CA MET A 136 -23.28 -5.73 -21.79
C MET A 136 -21.84 -5.20 -21.64
N GLU A 137 -21.57 -4.03 -22.22
CA GLU A 137 -20.26 -3.37 -22.12
C GLU A 137 -19.87 -3.03 -20.69
N LYS A 138 -20.84 -2.62 -19.87
CA LYS A 138 -20.61 -2.31 -18.45
C LYS A 138 -20.36 -3.57 -17.64
N CYS A 139 -21.04 -4.67 -17.95
CA CYS A 139 -20.77 -5.97 -17.34
C CYS A 139 -19.34 -6.44 -17.67
N ILE A 140 -18.92 -6.32 -18.93
CA ILE A 140 -17.54 -6.63 -19.36
C ILE A 140 -16.54 -5.77 -18.58
N GLU A 141 -16.77 -4.45 -18.50
CA GLU A 141 -15.88 -3.54 -17.77
C GLU A 141 -15.70 -3.96 -16.31
N ILE A 142 -16.80 -4.24 -15.61
CA ILE A 142 -16.81 -4.67 -14.21
C ILE A 142 -16.05 -5.98 -14.04
N LEU A 143 -16.39 -7.01 -14.83
CA LEU A 143 -15.75 -8.32 -14.71
C LEU A 143 -14.27 -8.27 -15.07
N CYS A 144 -13.87 -7.51 -16.10
CA CYS A 144 -12.46 -7.28 -16.41
C CYS A 144 -11.70 -6.63 -15.25
N ARG A 145 -12.33 -5.68 -14.54
CA ARG A 145 -11.71 -5.00 -13.39
C ARG A 145 -11.52 -5.95 -12.21
N VAL A 146 -12.52 -6.79 -11.93
CA VAL A 146 -12.43 -7.82 -10.89
C VAL A 146 -11.34 -8.84 -11.22
N THR A 147 -11.34 -9.41 -12.43
CA THR A 147 -10.29 -10.33 -12.91
C THR A 147 -8.90 -9.70 -12.82
N SER A 148 -8.79 -8.41 -13.13
CA SER A 148 -7.53 -7.66 -13.07
C SER A 148 -7.02 -7.42 -11.65
N ASN A 149 -7.81 -7.62 -10.61
CA ASN A 149 -7.35 -7.53 -9.23
C ASN A 149 -6.76 -8.85 -8.69
N LEU A 150 -6.90 -9.96 -9.44
CA LEU A 150 -6.34 -11.25 -9.06
C LEU A 150 -4.80 -11.24 -9.15
N PRO A 151 -4.12 -12.08 -8.34
CA PRO A 151 -2.68 -12.29 -8.45
C PRO A 151 -2.32 -12.75 -9.86
N ILE A 152 -1.30 -12.13 -10.46
CA ILE A 152 -0.90 -12.42 -11.85
C ILE A 152 -0.62 -13.91 -12.10
N TRP A 153 0.01 -14.57 -11.12
CA TRP A 153 0.31 -16.00 -11.19
C TRP A 153 -0.95 -16.86 -11.24
N SER A 154 -2.05 -16.44 -10.61
CA SER A 154 -3.31 -17.18 -10.71
C SER A 154 -3.89 -17.13 -12.13
N LEU A 155 -3.80 -15.98 -12.81
CA LEU A 155 -4.26 -15.82 -14.19
C LEU A 155 -3.37 -16.58 -15.18
N LEU A 156 -2.05 -16.52 -14.98
CA LEU A 156 -1.07 -17.20 -15.83
C LEU A 156 -1.10 -18.72 -15.64
N TRP A 157 -1.12 -19.20 -14.39
CA TRP A 157 -1.23 -20.62 -14.08
C TRP A 157 -2.51 -21.21 -14.67
N ARG A 158 -3.65 -20.55 -14.52
CA ARG A 158 -4.94 -21.05 -15.04
C ARG A 158 -5.01 -21.07 -16.56
N SER A 159 -4.33 -20.12 -17.21
CA SER A 159 -4.18 -20.12 -18.66
C SER A 159 -3.30 -21.29 -19.13
N TRP A 160 -2.24 -21.63 -18.39
CA TRP A 160 -1.39 -22.79 -18.65
C TRP A 160 -2.09 -24.13 -18.38
N ASP A 161 -2.81 -24.22 -17.24
CA ASP A 161 -3.56 -25.40 -16.80
C ASP A 161 -4.67 -25.77 -17.81
N SER A 162 -5.29 -24.76 -18.42
CA SER A 162 -6.30 -24.96 -19.49
C SER A 162 -5.76 -25.63 -20.74
N SER A 163 -4.47 -25.39 -21.08
CA SER A 163 -3.80 -26.00 -22.24
C SER A 163 -3.45 -27.47 -21.98
N SER A 164 -3.32 -27.87 -20.72
CA SER A 164 -3.01 -29.24 -20.28
C SER A 164 -4.24 -30.08 -19.91
N HIS A 165 -5.39 -29.48 -19.59
CA HIS A 165 -6.56 -30.18 -19.02
C HIS A 165 -7.93 -29.88 -19.67
N ASN A 166 -8.00 -29.40 -20.91
CA ASN A 166 -9.27 -29.21 -21.65
C ASN A 166 -10.33 -28.37 -20.88
N LEU A 167 -9.91 -27.28 -20.23
CA LEU A 167 -10.86 -26.37 -19.59
C LEU A 167 -11.60 -25.56 -20.68
N ASP A 168 -12.89 -25.84 -20.84
CA ASP A 168 -13.77 -25.12 -21.76
C ASP A 168 -14.23 -23.80 -21.14
N GLY A 169 -13.66 -22.68 -21.62
CA GLY A 169 -14.03 -21.34 -21.20
C GLY A 169 -15.45 -20.93 -21.58
N SER A 170 -16.20 -21.72 -22.35
CA SER A 170 -17.61 -21.45 -22.66
C SER A 170 -18.58 -21.91 -21.56
N ARG A 171 -18.14 -22.82 -20.67
CA ARG A 171 -19.01 -23.39 -19.63
C ARG A 171 -19.01 -22.52 -18.37
N VAL A 172 -20.16 -21.90 -18.10
CA VAL A 172 -20.39 -21.08 -16.90
C VAL A 172 -20.92 -21.95 -15.76
N CYS A 173 -20.21 -22.01 -14.63
CA CYS A 173 -20.67 -22.72 -13.43
C CYS A 173 -21.41 -21.79 -12.46
N ASN A 174 -22.11 -22.35 -11.46
CA ASN A 174 -22.88 -21.56 -10.50
C ASN A 174 -22.00 -20.59 -9.68
N VAL A 175 -20.75 -20.98 -9.37
CA VAL A 175 -19.78 -20.11 -8.68
C VAL A 175 -19.47 -18.86 -9.52
N ASP A 176 -19.32 -19.00 -10.83
CA ASP A 176 -19.09 -17.88 -11.74
C ASP A 176 -20.30 -16.94 -11.78
N ARG A 177 -21.51 -17.49 -11.80
CA ARG A 177 -22.76 -16.71 -11.74
C ARG A 177 -22.88 -15.91 -10.45
N ILE A 178 -22.58 -16.56 -9.31
CA ILE A 178 -22.59 -15.91 -7.99
C ILE A 178 -21.54 -14.78 -7.96
N ALA A 179 -20.32 -15.05 -8.43
CA ALA A 179 -19.25 -14.04 -8.48
C ALA A 179 -19.62 -12.86 -9.39
N ALA A 180 -20.22 -13.11 -10.56
CA ALA A 180 -20.67 -12.06 -11.47
C ALA A 180 -21.80 -11.21 -10.87
N ALA A 181 -22.84 -11.85 -10.32
CA ALA A 181 -23.94 -11.15 -9.64
C ALA A 181 -23.45 -10.32 -8.46
N ALA A 182 -22.51 -10.86 -7.67
CA ALA A 182 -21.87 -10.17 -6.57
C ALA A 182 -21.09 -8.93 -7.02
N SER A 183 -20.32 -9.05 -8.11
CA SER A 183 -19.54 -7.95 -8.72
C SER A 183 -20.42 -6.83 -9.25
N ILE A 184 -21.49 -7.19 -9.97
CA ILE A 184 -22.39 -6.23 -10.62
C ILE A 184 -23.27 -5.54 -9.57
N GLY A 185 -23.66 -6.28 -8.53
CA GLY A 185 -24.54 -5.82 -7.45
C GLY A 185 -25.99 -6.22 -7.63
N ASP A 186 -26.29 -7.25 -8.44
CA ASP A 186 -27.65 -7.77 -8.60
C ASP A 186 -28.00 -8.66 -7.39
N LEU A 187 -28.60 -8.05 -6.37
CA LEU A 187 -28.95 -8.73 -5.12
C LEU A 187 -29.99 -9.83 -5.31
N HIS A 188 -30.92 -9.66 -6.25
CA HIS A 188 -31.99 -10.63 -6.46
C HIS A 188 -31.43 -11.90 -7.08
N LEU A 189 -30.65 -11.76 -8.15
CA LEU A 189 -30.01 -12.91 -8.80
C LEU A 189 -29.02 -13.58 -7.84
N LEU A 190 -28.24 -12.79 -7.10
CA LEU A 190 -27.33 -13.30 -6.07
C LEU A 190 -28.07 -14.14 -5.03
N GLN A 191 -29.19 -13.64 -4.50
CA GLN A 191 -30.02 -14.38 -3.53
C GLN A 191 -30.54 -15.70 -4.10
N LYS A 192 -31.06 -15.68 -5.34
CA LYS A 192 -31.58 -16.87 -6.02
C LYS A 192 -30.49 -17.94 -6.17
N LEU A 193 -29.33 -17.58 -6.70
CA LEU A 193 -28.23 -18.51 -6.96
C LEU A 193 -27.65 -19.14 -5.67
N ILE A 194 -27.69 -18.39 -4.57
CA ILE A 194 -27.20 -18.86 -3.26
C ILE A 194 -28.20 -19.80 -2.58
N LEU A 195 -29.51 -19.64 -2.82
CA LEU A 195 -30.52 -20.53 -2.24
C LEU A 195 -30.35 -21.97 -2.71
N ASP A 196 -30.05 -22.16 -3.99
CA ASP A 196 -29.92 -23.48 -4.60
C ASP A 196 -28.63 -24.20 -4.15
N HIS A 197 -27.52 -23.46 -4.03
CA HIS A 197 -26.22 -24.01 -3.65
C HIS A 197 -25.46 -23.08 -2.66
N PRO A 198 -25.77 -23.11 -1.36
CA PRO A 198 -25.24 -22.16 -0.39
C PRO A 198 -23.74 -22.33 -0.09
N LEU A 199 -23.12 -23.47 -0.43
CA LEU A 199 -21.69 -23.70 -0.21
C LEU A 199 -20.82 -23.09 -1.32
N ASP A 200 -21.40 -22.76 -2.47
CA ASP A 200 -20.67 -22.21 -3.62
C ASP A 200 -20.08 -20.83 -3.34
N VAL A 201 -20.64 -20.08 -2.38
CA VAL A 201 -20.10 -18.80 -1.91
C VAL A 201 -18.69 -18.91 -1.32
N GLN A 202 -18.26 -20.12 -0.93
CA GLN A 202 -16.93 -20.40 -0.40
C GLN A 202 -15.94 -20.90 -1.46
N GLN A 203 -16.40 -21.14 -2.68
CA GLN A 203 -15.57 -21.61 -3.78
C GLN A 203 -15.05 -20.44 -4.61
N GLU A 204 -13.98 -20.70 -5.35
CA GLU A 204 -13.34 -19.72 -6.19
C GLU A 204 -13.80 -19.87 -7.63
N SER A 205 -14.28 -18.79 -8.25
CA SER A 205 -14.40 -18.73 -9.71
C SER A 205 -13.00 -18.77 -10.31
N VAL A 206 -12.83 -19.61 -11.34
CA VAL A 206 -11.55 -19.76 -12.03
C VAL A 206 -11.11 -18.43 -12.65
N VAL A 207 -12.03 -17.55 -13.02
CA VAL A 207 -11.69 -16.29 -13.69
C VAL A 207 -11.92 -15.06 -12.82
N LEU A 208 -12.97 -15.05 -12.00
CA LEU A 208 -13.32 -13.88 -11.19
C LEU A 208 -12.72 -13.92 -9.76
N GLY A 209 -12.38 -15.11 -9.25
CA GLY A 209 -11.97 -15.29 -7.87
C GLY A 209 -13.15 -15.55 -6.93
N TYR A 210 -12.99 -15.24 -5.64
CA TYR A 210 -14.03 -15.50 -4.65
C TYR A 210 -15.17 -14.47 -4.72
N PRO A 211 -16.45 -14.88 -4.65
CA PRO A 211 -17.58 -13.95 -4.76
C PRO A 211 -17.56 -12.78 -3.77
N LEU A 212 -17.09 -13.02 -2.53
CA LEU A 212 -16.96 -11.97 -1.52
C LEU A 212 -15.90 -10.93 -1.91
N GLU A 213 -14.75 -11.35 -2.44
CA GLU A 213 -13.71 -10.44 -2.92
C GLU A 213 -14.21 -9.61 -4.10
N CYS A 214 -14.94 -10.24 -5.01
CA CYS A 214 -15.54 -9.59 -6.18
C CYS A 214 -16.47 -8.43 -5.79
N ALA A 215 -17.41 -8.67 -4.86
CA ALA A 215 -18.30 -7.64 -4.34
C ALA A 215 -17.54 -6.49 -3.66
N VAL A 216 -16.45 -6.80 -2.95
CA VAL A 216 -15.63 -5.82 -2.24
C VAL A 216 -14.84 -4.94 -3.21
N ILE A 217 -14.24 -5.53 -4.25
CA ILE A 217 -13.50 -4.81 -5.30
C ILE A 217 -14.40 -3.77 -5.96
N GLU A 218 -15.66 -4.13 -6.23
CA GLU A 218 -16.61 -3.23 -6.89
C GLU A 218 -17.43 -2.36 -5.93
N GLY A 219 -17.15 -2.40 -4.62
CA GLY A 219 -17.83 -1.56 -3.65
C GLY A 219 -19.31 -1.90 -3.44
N LYS A 220 -19.75 -3.13 -3.74
CA LYS A 220 -21.15 -3.55 -3.67
C LYS A 220 -21.55 -3.96 -2.27
N GLU A 221 -21.81 -2.98 -1.41
CA GLU A 221 -22.11 -3.19 0.02
C GLU A 221 -23.28 -4.15 0.27
N GLY A 222 -24.36 -4.04 -0.50
CA GLY A 222 -25.50 -4.97 -0.39
C GLY A 222 -25.09 -6.43 -0.64
N SER A 223 -24.26 -6.66 -1.66
CA SER A 223 -23.74 -8.00 -1.99
C SER A 223 -22.82 -8.51 -0.88
N VAL A 224 -21.96 -7.63 -0.34
CA VAL A 224 -21.07 -7.95 0.79
C VAL A 224 -21.88 -8.39 2.01
N VAL A 225 -22.89 -7.62 2.41
CA VAL A 225 -23.75 -7.97 3.57
C VAL A 225 -24.43 -9.32 3.35
N HIS A 226 -24.99 -9.55 2.17
CA HIS A 226 -25.69 -10.79 1.87
C HIS A 226 -24.76 -12.01 1.89
N LEU A 227 -23.60 -11.93 1.25
CA LEU A 227 -22.58 -12.98 1.25
C LEU A 227 -22.05 -13.26 2.66
N MET A 228 -21.77 -12.21 3.44
CA MET A 228 -21.32 -12.34 4.84
C MET A 228 -22.36 -13.04 5.72
N HIS A 229 -23.65 -12.71 5.54
CA HIS A 229 -24.74 -13.39 6.25
C HIS A 229 -24.82 -14.88 5.88
N ASN A 230 -24.60 -15.24 4.61
CA ASN A 230 -24.57 -16.65 4.20
C ASN A 230 -23.34 -17.39 4.77
N LEU A 231 -22.15 -16.79 4.71
CA LEU A 231 -20.92 -17.34 5.28
C LEU A 231 -21.04 -17.60 6.80
N LYS A 232 -21.82 -16.78 7.51
CA LYS A 232 -22.13 -17.00 8.93
C LYS A 232 -23.01 -18.24 9.16
N LYS A 233 -23.92 -18.57 8.23
CA LYS A 233 -24.79 -19.76 8.34
C LYS A 233 -24.04 -21.05 8.02
N THR A 234 -23.12 -21.00 7.06
CA THR A 234 -22.34 -22.16 6.60
C THR A 234 -21.12 -22.47 7.49
N LYS A 235 -21.06 -21.90 8.70
CA LYS A 235 -20.02 -22.06 9.73
C LYS A 235 -19.62 -23.53 9.93
N LYS A 236 -18.50 -23.94 9.33
CA LYS A 236 -17.70 -25.12 9.74
C LYS A 236 -16.34 -25.31 9.02
N THR A 237 -15.95 -24.46 8.07
CA THR A 237 -14.72 -24.67 7.28
C THR A 237 -13.61 -23.68 7.65
N TYR A 238 -12.36 -24.16 7.68
CA TYR A 238 -11.15 -23.32 7.78
C TYR A 238 -11.10 -22.22 6.70
N ARG A 239 -11.75 -22.48 5.55
CA ARG A 239 -11.85 -21.60 4.39
C ARG A 239 -12.46 -20.23 4.70
N VAL A 240 -13.44 -20.14 5.60
CA VAL A 240 -14.09 -18.84 5.91
C VAL A 240 -13.10 -17.81 6.45
N ARG A 241 -12.14 -18.20 7.29
CA ARG A 241 -11.13 -17.27 7.81
C ARG A 241 -10.20 -16.75 6.72
N ASP A 242 -9.85 -17.59 5.76
CA ASP A 242 -9.02 -17.20 4.61
C ASP A 242 -9.78 -16.24 3.69
N LEU A 243 -11.04 -16.56 3.38
CA LEU A 243 -11.95 -15.68 2.61
C LEU A 243 -12.08 -14.30 3.24
N LEU A 244 -12.32 -14.24 4.55
CA LEU A 244 -12.41 -12.96 5.27
C LEU A 244 -11.08 -12.19 5.26
N HIS A 245 -9.96 -12.90 5.41
CA HIS A 245 -8.64 -12.27 5.34
C HIS A 245 -8.44 -11.65 3.96
N ARG A 246 -8.69 -12.39 2.88
CA ARG A 246 -8.53 -11.91 1.51
C ARG A 246 -9.49 -10.78 1.17
N ALA A 247 -10.75 -10.86 1.57
CA ALA A 247 -11.73 -9.79 1.38
C ALA A 247 -11.28 -8.46 2.03
N ILE A 248 -10.71 -8.52 3.25
CA ILE A 248 -10.18 -7.32 3.92
C ILE A 248 -8.93 -6.79 3.18
N ILE A 249 -8.04 -7.66 2.71
CA ILE A 249 -6.89 -7.23 1.90
C ILE A 249 -7.36 -6.61 0.57
N ALA A 250 -8.40 -7.16 -0.07
CA ALA A 250 -9.01 -6.61 -1.27
C ALA A 250 -9.63 -5.23 -1.00
N ALA A 251 -10.42 -5.07 0.06
CA ALA A 251 -10.97 -3.77 0.49
C ALA A 251 -9.84 -2.76 0.73
N MET A 252 -8.76 -3.21 1.38
CA MET A 252 -7.59 -2.37 1.56
C MET A 252 -7.02 -1.96 0.22
N ARG A 253 -6.99 -2.76 -0.85
CA ARG A 253 -6.46 -2.31 -2.16
C ARG A 253 -7.31 -1.21 -2.79
N MET A 254 -8.60 -1.15 -2.49
CA MET A 254 -9.52 -0.17 -3.06
C MET A 254 -9.28 1.26 -2.55
N LYS A 255 -9.81 2.24 -3.28
CA LYS A 255 -9.73 3.66 -2.87
C LYS A 255 -10.77 4.03 -1.81
N THR A 256 -11.88 3.29 -1.74
CA THR A 256 -13.02 3.58 -0.87
C THR A 256 -12.90 2.86 0.47
N ASN A 257 -13.15 3.58 1.57
CA ASN A 257 -13.07 3.01 2.93
C ASN A 257 -14.37 2.31 3.37
N SER A 258 -15.49 2.56 2.69
CA SER A 258 -16.82 2.13 3.17
C SER A 258 -16.94 0.60 3.27
N THR A 259 -16.44 -0.14 2.27
CA THR A 259 -16.41 -1.61 2.31
C THR A 259 -15.44 -2.14 3.37
N LEU A 260 -14.32 -1.46 3.62
CA LEU A 260 -13.40 -1.82 4.69
C LEU A 260 -14.05 -1.65 6.07
N GLU A 261 -14.71 -0.51 6.31
CA GLU A 261 -15.45 -0.23 7.55
C GLU A 261 -16.55 -1.25 7.79
N LEU A 262 -17.36 -1.54 6.76
CA LEU A 262 -18.41 -2.54 6.80
C LEU A 262 -17.86 -3.93 7.16
N LEU A 263 -16.81 -4.38 6.47
CA LEU A 263 -16.18 -5.67 6.74
C LEU A 263 -15.60 -5.75 8.15
N LEU A 264 -14.89 -4.70 8.60
CA LEU A 264 -14.33 -4.64 9.95
C LEU A 264 -15.44 -4.71 11.01
N HIS A 265 -16.54 -3.99 10.81
CA HIS A 265 -17.69 -4.02 11.73
C HIS A 265 -18.30 -5.43 11.81
N ILE A 266 -18.58 -6.07 10.67
CA ILE A 266 -19.16 -7.42 10.64
C ILE A 266 -18.19 -8.44 11.26
N VAL A 267 -16.91 -8.38 10.91
CA VAL A 267 -15.89 -9.30 11.42
C VAL A 267 -15.65 -9.11 12.92
N GLN A 268 -15.65 -7.86 13.41
CA GLN A 268 -15.55 -7.57 14.85
C GLN A 268 -16.78 -8.08 15.61
N LYS A 269 -17.99 -7.93 15.05
CA LYS A 269 -19.25 -8.38 15.67
C LYS A 269 -19.38 -9.90 15.69
N ASP A 270 -19.21 -10.54 14.53
CA ASP A 270 -19.55 -11.95 14.31
C ASP A 270 -18.35 -12.91 14.40
N HIS A 271 -17.11 -12.41 14.27
CA HIS A 271 -15.88 -13.21 14.20
C HIS A 271 -14.77 -12.72 15.16
N LYS A 272 -15.14 -12.34 16.39
CA LYS A 272 -14.27 -11.74 17.43
C LYS A 272 -12.88 -12.37 17.59
N ALA A 273 -12.79 -13.70 17.66
CA ALA A 273 -11.50 -14.39 17.85
C ALA A 273 -10.56 -14.22 16.63
N PHE A 274 -11.11 -14.34 15.42
CA PHE A 274 -10.36 -14.13 14.18
C PHE A 274 -9.93 -12.66 14.05
N TRP A 275 -10.85 -11.75 14.35
CA TRP A 275 -10.57 -10.32 14.37
C TRP A 275 -9.40 -9.97 15.30
N ARG A 276 -9.44 -10.39 16.57
CA ARG A 276 -8.34 -10.16 17.55
C ARG A 276 -7.00 -10.72 17.07
N ALA A 277 -7.01 -11.85 16.39
CA ALA A 277 -5.79 -12.50 15.90
C ALA A 277 -5.14 -11.79 14.68
N ARG A 278 -5.94 -11.08 13.86
CA ARG A 278 -5.48 -10.54 12.56
C ARG A 278 -5.42 -9.03 12.47
N VAL A 279 -6.22 -8.29 13.23
CA VAL A 279 -6.40 -6.84 13.06
C VAL A 279 -5.12 -6.02 13.22
N VAL A 280 -4.20 -6.40 14.11
CA VAL A 280 -2.88 -5.76 14.23
C VAL A 280 -2.02 -6.01 12.97
N GLY A 281 -2.14 -7.19 12.37
CA GLY A 281 -1.49 -7.51 11.09
C GLY A 281 -2.07 -6.68 9.93
N TRP A 282 -3.39 -6.55 9.89
CA TRP A 282 -4.07 -5.67 8.92
C TRP A 282 -3.66 -4.22 9.06
N TRP A 283 -3.55 -3.71 10.28
CA TRP A 283 -3.05 -2.36 10.53
C TRP A 283 -1.61 -2.18 10.03
N ALA A 284 -0.74 -3.17 10.23
CA ALA A 284 0.62 -3.14 9.70
C ALA A 284 0.68 -3.12 8.18
N ILE A 285 -0.24 -3.82 7.51
CA ILE A 285 -0.39 -3.79 6.05
C ILE A 285 -0.86 -2.40 5.60
N ALA A 286 -1.85 -1.81 6.27
CA ALA A 286 -2.33 -0.47 5.97
C ALA A 286 -1.24 0.60 6.16
N ALA A 287 -0.47 0.53 7.25
CA ALA A 287 0.66 1.42 7.53
C ALA A 287 1.77 1.28 6.48
N ALA A 288 2.09 0.05 6.07
CA ALA A 288 3.07 -0.21 5.01
C ALA A 288 2.59 0.34 3.66
N ALA A 289 1.31 0.16 3.31
CA ALA A 289 0.70 0.72 2.10
C ALA A 289 0.64 2.26 2.11
N GLY A 290 0.50 2.86 3.30
CA GLY A 290 0.58 4.31 3.48
C GLY A 290 -0.70 5.08 3.13
N ARG A 291 -1.87 4.46 3.27
CA ARG A 291 -3.15 5.18 3.14
C ARG A 291 -3.65 5.63 4.49
N LYS A 292 -3.68 6.95 4.69
CA LYS A 292 -4.07 7.60 5.95
C LYS A 292 -5.41 7.09 6.45
N ASP A 293 -6.41 7.05 5.58
CA ASP A 293 -7.78 6.68 5.98
C ASP A 293 -7.87 5.23 6.47
N HIS A 294 -7.31 4.26 5.73
CA HIS A 294 -7.28 2.86 6.17
C HIS A 294 -6.56 2.67 7.51
N ILE A 295 -5.48 3.42 7.74
CA ILE A 295 -4.74 3.40 9.00
C ILE A 295 -5.64 3.90 10.13
N GLU A 296 -6.37 5.00 9.92
CA GLU A 296 -7.29 5.58 10.91
C GLU A 296 -8.50 4.70 11.17
N THR A 297 -9.17 4.20 10.13
CA THR A 297 -10.30 3.27 10.23
C THR A 297 -9.94 2.07 11.08
N ILE A 298 -8.80 1.42 10.81
CA ILE A 298 -8.38 0.23 11.58
C ILE A 298 -7.94 0.65 12.99
N LEU A 299 -7.18 1.74 13.14
CA LEU A 299 -6.73 2.25 14.44
C LEU A 299 -7.91 2.48 15.39
N ASN A 300 -9.02 3.02 14.90
CA ASN A 300 -10.23 3.26 15.69
C ASN A 300 -10.88 1.97 16.19
N THR A 301 -10.58 0.82 15.59
CA THR A 301 -11.15 -0.47 15.98
C THR A 301 -10.20 -1.31 16.85
N LEU A 302 -8.88 -1.06 16.85
CA LEU A 302 -7.88 -1.98 17.39
C LEU A 302 -8.17 -2.46 18.84
N PRO A 303 -8.15 -3.78 19.11
CA PRO A 303 -8.23 -4.30 20.45
C PRO A 303 -6.88 -4.12 21.13
N TYR A 304 -6.87 -3.41 22.25
CA TYR A 304 -5.67 -3.22 23.04
C TYR A 304 -5.35 -4.51 23.79
N GLY A 305 -4.32 -5.23 23.33
CA GLY A 305 -3.88 -6.50 23.90
C GLY A 305 -2.38 -6.71 23.71
N HIS A 306 -1.68 -6.95 24.83
CA HIS A 306 -0.22 -6.93 24.95
C HIS A 306 0.45 -8.29 24.64
N SER A 307 0.30 -8.82 23.41
CA SER A 307 1.19 -9.90 22.97
C SER A 307 2.49 -9.33 22.41
N HIS A 308 3.62 -10.01 22.67
CA HIS A 308 4.93 -9.57 22.17
C HIS A 308 4.98 -9.45 20.64
N GLU A 309 4.30 -10.36 19.92
CA GLU A 309 4.20 -10.31 18.45
C GLU A 309 3.38 -9.09 17.98
N ASN A 310 2.26 -8.79 18.64
CA ASN A 310 1.47 -7.61 18.33
C ASN A 310 2.26 -6.34 18.62
N GLN A 311 3.05 -6.30 19.70
CA GLN A 311 3.91 -5.17 20.00
C GLN A 311 4.96 -4.95 18.90
N ARG A 312 5.60 -6.03 18.42
CA ARG A 312 6.56 -5.94 17.30
C ARG A 312 5.90 -5.38 16.03
N ARG A 313 4.72 -5.89 15.65
CA ARG A 313 3.97 -5.39 14.49
C ARG A 313 3.55 -3.93 14.68
N MET A 314 3.10 -3.57 15.89
CA MET A 314 2.72 -2.21 16.25
C MET A 314 3.90 -1.24 16.08
N ASN A 315 5.07 -1.63 16.59
CA ASN A 315 6.31 -0.84 16.53
C ASN A 315 6.79 -0.64 15.08
N GLU A 316 6.69 -1.69 14.25
CA GLU A 316 7.03 -1.62 12.82
C GLU A 316 6.05 -0.74 12.05
N SER A 317 4.75 -0.85 12.36
CA SER A 317 3.70 -0.02 11.75
C SER A 317 3.94 1.46 12.08
N PHE A 318 4.21 1.77 13.35
CA PHE A 318 4.54 3.14 13.79
C PHE A 318 5.76 3.71 13.08
N ARG A 319 6.77 2.88 12.81
CA ARG A 319 7.93 3.29 12.00
C ARG A 319 7.50 3.80 10.63
N TYR A 320 6.56 3.11 9.97
CA TYR A 320 6.02 3.57 8.69
C TYR A 320 5.22 4.86 8.82
N ILE A 321 4.43 5.03 9.88
CA ILE A 321 3.70 6.27 10.17
C ILE A 321 4.65 7.47 10.29
N CYS A 322 5.71 7.36 11.10
CA CYS A 322 6.71 8.43 11.23
C CYS A 322 7.44 8.70 9.91
N LYS A 323 7.88 7.65 9.21
CA LYS A 323 8.61 7.78 7.93
C LYS A 323 7.78 8.47 6.84
N ARG A 324 6.45 8.33 6.90
CA ARG A 324 5.52 8.90 5.91
C ARG A 324 4.99 10.29 6.29
N GLY A 325 5.41 10.86 7.42
CA GLY A 325 4.94 12.19 7.81
C GLY A 325 3.54 12.21 8.45
N PHE A 326 2.96 11.08 8.85
CA PHE A 326 1.62 11.02 9.46
C PHE A 326 1.61 11.43 10.95
N GLY A 327 1.90 12.71 11.22
CA GLY A 327 2.13 13.25 12.56
C GLY A 327 0.93 13.12 13.49
N ASP A 328 -0.29 13.43 13.03
CA ASP A 328 -1.50 13.37 13.85
C ASP A 328 -1.81 11.95 14.33
N ILE A 329 -1.63 10.98 13.44
CA ILE A 329 -1.78 9.55 13.76
C ILE A 329 -0.71 9.15 14.76
N ALA A 330 0.56 9.53 14.53
CA ALA A 330 1.64 9.22 15.45
C ALA A 330 1.39 9.78 16.86
N LYS A 331 0.94 11.04 16.98
CA LYS A 331 0.57 11.69 18.24
C LYS A 331 -0.49 10.88 18.99
N ARG A 332 -1.59 10.51 18.31
CA ARG A 332 -2.67 9.70 18.91
C ARG A 332 -2.14 8.38 19.47
N ILE A 333 -1.33 7.66 18.69
CA ILE A 333 -0.80 6.35 19.12
C ILE A 333 0.11 6.48 20.34
N ILE A 334 0.96 7.52 20.38
CA ILE A 334 1.79 7.82 21.56
C ILE A 334 0.88 8.08 22.76
N GLN A 335 -0.08 8.99 22.64
CA GLN A 335 -0.98 9.40 23.73
C GLN A 335 -1.73 8.21 24.33
N GLN A 336 -2.25 7.33 23.48
CA GLN A 336 -2.98 6.14 23.91
C GLN A 336 -2.07 5.02 24.48
N ARG A 337 -0.75 5.23 24.53
CA ARG A 337 0.26 4.28 25.08
C ARG A 337 0.24 2.90 24.41
N HIS A 338 -0.07 2.84 23.12
CA HIS A 338 -0.12 1.58 22.37
C HIS A 338 1.25 1.05 21.95
N ILE A 339 2.30 1.85 22.11
CA ILE A 339 3.67 1.52 21.71
C ILE A 339 4.59 1.59 22.91
N ASP A 340 5.41 0.55 23.06
CA ASP A 340 6.60 0.62 23.91
C ASP A 340 7.65 1.54 23.26
N ILE A 341 7.80 2.72 23.85
CA ILE A 341 8.81 3.71 23.50
C ILE A 341 9.81 3.74 24.66
N SER A 342 10.52 2.63 24.88
CA SER A 342 11.56 2.58 25.91
C SER A 342 12.92 3.06 25.35
N PRO A 343 13.77 3.71 26.18
CA PRO A 343 15.06 4.26 25.73
C PRO A 343 16.04 3.22 25.17
N GLN A 344 15.86 1.95 25.56
CA GLN A 344 16.70 0.82 25.15
C GLN A 344 16.16 0.12 23.89
N HIS A 345 14.93 0.44 23.48
CA HIS A 345 14.29 -0.15 22.30
C HIS A 345 14.89 0.46 21.03
N SER A 346 15.71 -0.30 20.31
CA SER A 346 16.42 0.13 19.09
C SER A 346 15.53 0.84 18.04
N PRO A 347 14.28 0.41 17.79
CA PRO A 347 13.37 1.13 16.91
C PRO A 347 12.98 2.55 17.37
N SER A 348 13.06 2.87 18.67
CA SER A 348 12.64 4.18 19.21
C SER A 348 13.45 5.34 18.63
N GLN A 349 14.74 5.11 18.38
CA GLN A 349 15.63 6.11 17.77
C GLN A 349 15.31 6.34 16.29
N SER A 350 14.81 5.31 15.60
CA SER A 350 14.33 5.46 14.23
C SER A 350 13.11 6.39 14.16
N TYR A 351 12.26 6.42 15.20
CA TYR A 351 11.07 7.28 15.21
C TYR A 351 11.43 8.75 15.29
N LEU A 352 12.38 9.11 16.18
CA LEU A 352 12.83 10.49 16.34
C LEU A 352 13.47 11.02 15.06
N MET A 353 14.34 10.24 14.43
CA MET A 353 14.96 10.65 13.17
C MET A 353 13.95 10.78 12.04
N SER A 354 13.02 9.84 11.88
CA SER A 354 11.95 9.97 10.88
C SER A 354 11.06 11.19 11.12
N ALA A 355 10.81 11.56 12.38
CA ALA A 355 10.08 12.78 12.71
C ALA A 355 10.85 14.04 12.26
N ILE A 356 12.17 14.08 12.47
CA ILE A 356 13.04 15.19 12.06
C ILE A 356 13.16 15.27 10.53
N GLU A 357 13.35 14.13 9.86
CA GLU A 357 13.46 14.05 8.40
C GLU A 357 12.19 14.52 7.68
N ASN A 358 11.02 14.37 8.31
CA ASN A 358 9.72 14.77 7.78
C ASN A 358 9.16 16.06 8.43
N ASP A 359 10.01 16.84 9.11
CA ASP A 359 9.67 18.10 9.79
C ASP A 359 8.42 18.02 10.72
N GLN A 360 8.24 16.88 11.38
CA GLN A 360 7.16 16.63 12.34
C GLN A 360 7.50 17.25 13.70
N THR A 361 7.64 18.57 13.73
CA THR A 361 8.08 19.38 14.88
C THR A 361 7.35 19.04 16.18
N ASP A 362 6.03 18.87 16.14
CA ASP A 362 5.21 18.53 17.31
C ASP A 362 5.42 17.10 17.85
N LEU A 363 5.88 16.17 17.01
CA LEU A 363 6.10 14.78 17.41
C LEU A 363 7.38 14.63 18.23
N ILE A 364 8.37 15.49 17.98
CA ILE A 364 9.69 15.45 18.62
C ILE A 364 9.58 15.59 20.15
N PRO A 365 8.92 16.63 20.72
CA PRO A 365 8.73 16.74 22.16
C PRO A 365 8.05 15.52 22.79
N LEU A 366 7.06 14.94 22.10
CA LEU A 366 6.31 13.79 22.60
C LEU A 366 7.17 12.53 22.69
N LEU A 367 8.02 12.28 21.69
CA LEU A 367 8.96 11.17 21.70
C LEU A 367 10.02 11.34 22.81
N VAL A 368 10.57 12.54 22.95
CA VAL A 368 11.57 12.83 24.00
C VAL A 368 10.97 12.70 25.40
N ALA A 369 9.75 13.18 25.60
CA ALA A 369 9.03 13.02 26.86
C ALA A 369 8.78 11.54 27.24
N ARG A 370 8.80 10.63 26.27
CA ARG A 370 8.74 9.18 26.48
C ARG A 370 10.11 8.53 26.74
N GLY A 371 11.17 9.31 26.83
CA GLY A 371 12.53 8.83 27.14
C GLY A 371 13.37 8.50 25.90
N VAL A 372 12.92 8.85 24.69
CA VAL A 372 13.77 8.74 23.50
C VAL A 372 14.92 9.73 23.61
N SER A 373 16.15 9.22 23.60
CA SER A 373 17.35 10.06 23.66
C SER A 373 17.44 11.01 22.45
N VAL A 374 17.64 12.30 22.72
CA VAL A 374 17.95 13.32 21.69
C VAL A 374 19.37 13.22 21.12
N GLU A 375 20.20 12.34 21.68
CA GLU A 375 21.61 12.19 21.33
C GLU A 375 21.91 10.92 20.51
N ARG A 376 21.24 9.81 20.83
CA ARG A 376 21.63 8.47 20.38
C ARG A 376 21.02 8.14 19.02
N PHE A 377 21.85 7.77 18.05
CA PHE A 377 21.39 7.22 16.78
C PHE A 377 21.67 5.70 16.73
N SER A 378 20.66 4.90 16.41
CA SER A 378 20.84 3.48 16.09
C SER A 378 20.30 3.18 14.69
N GLY A 379 21.16 3.36 13.69
CA GLY A 379 20.96 2.81 12.35
C GLY A 379 22.31 2.36 11.80
N ARG A 380 22.47 1.06 11.48
CA ARG A 380 23.59 0.57 10.67
C ARG A 380 23.18 0.49 9.19
N ARG A 381 24.11 0.93 8.34
CA ARG A 381 24.37 0.63 6.92
C ARG A 381 23.45 1.21 5.82
N GLY A 382 24.09 1.95 4.91
CA GLY A 382 23.63 2.21 3.54
C GLY A 382 24.02 3.60 3.03
N TYR A 383 25.18 3.73 2.39
CA TYR A 383 25.70 4.85 1.57
C TYR A 383 25.62 6.32 2.04
N ASN A 384 25.16 6.61 3.26
CA ASN A 384 25.32 7.94 3.87
C ASN A 384 26.16 7.79 5.15
N PRO A 385 27.27 8.52 5.32
CA PRO A 385 28.19 8.27 6.41
C PRO A 385 27.53 8.58 7.77
N VAL A 386 27.38 7.52 8.56
CA VAL A 386 27.76 7.42 9.98
C VAL A 386 27.42 8.63 10.86
N GLY A 387 26.47 8.45 11.80
CA GLY A 387 26.53 9.16 13.09
C GLY A 387 26.17 10.65 13.10
N GLN A 388 25.25 11.10 12.24
CA GLN A 388 24.65 12.42 12.44
C GLN A 388 23.69 12.37 13.63
N SER A 389 23.99 13.16 14.67
CA SER A 389 23.01 13.40 15.73
C SER A 389 21.79 14.14 15.14
N PRO A 390 20.60 13.98 15.73
CA PRO A 390 19.41 14.78 15.42
C PRO A 390 19.71 16.26 15.14
N LEU A 391 20.53 16.87 15.99
CA LEU A 391 20.92 18.28 15.91
C LEU A 391 21.81 18.58 14.70
N ARG A 392 22.75 17.69 14.35
CA ARG A 392 23.60 17.85 13.15
C ARG A 392 22.77 17.78 11.87
N TYR A 393 21.77 16.89 11.83
CA TYR A 393 20.86 16.82 10.69
C TYR A 393 20.06 18.12 10.53
N ALA A 394 19.48 18.65 11.61
CA ALA A 394 18.71 19.90 11.59
C ALA A 394 19.55 21.11 11.11
N ILE A 395 20.83 21.19 11.52
CA ILE A 395 21.78 22.20 11.04
C ILE A 395 22.05 22.03 9.55
N ARG A 396 22.27 20.79 9.09
CA ARG A 396 22.58 20.50 7.68
C ARG A 396 21.48 20.95 6.72
N ILE A 397 20.22 20.86 7.14
CA ILE A 397 19.07 21.31 6.35
C ILE A 397 18.67 22.77 6.66
N ARG A 398 19.44 23.48 7.49
CA ARG A 398 19.19 24.87 7.93
C ARG A 398 17.80 25.10 8.53
N SER A 399 17.23 24.09 9.20
CA SER A 399 15.92 24.23 9.84
C SER A 399 16.03 24.87 11.23
N ILE A 400 15.74 26.16 11.29
CA ILE A 400 15.71 26.95 12.53
C ILE A 400 14.73 26.34 13.54
N ALA A 401 13.55 25.91 13.09
CA ALA A 401 12.51 25.32 13.93
C ALA A 401 13.00 24.03 14.62
N LEU A 402 13.60 23.11 13.85
CA LEU A 402 14.11 21.85 14.40
C LEU A 402 15.29 22.08 15.34
N VAL A 403 16.20 23.01 15.03
CA VAL A 403 17.31 23.40 15.92
C VAL A 403 16.75 23.95 17.24
N LYS A 404 15.80 24.88 17.20
CA LYS A 404 15.14 25.44 18.40
C LYS A 404 14.54 24.32 19.27
N ILE A 405 13.80 23.39 18.66
CA ILE A 405 13.14 22.30 19.38
C ILE A 405 14.17 21.36 20.01
N LEU A 406 15.16 20.90 19.26
CA LEU A 406 16.18 19.97 19.76
C LEU A 406 17.01 20.56 20.90
N LEU A 407 17.38 21.84 20.81
CA LEU A 407 18.08 22.55 21.89
C LEU A 407 17.21 22.66 23.15
N LYS A 408 15.91 22.97 23.00
CA LYS A 408 14.95 22.98 24.13
C LYS A 408 14.80 21.59 24.78
N GLN A 409 14.88 20.53 23.97
CA GLN A 409 14.82 19.13 24.45
C GLN A 409 16.16 18.62 25.02
N GLY A 410 17.16 19.50 25.19
CA GLY A 410 18.40 19.18 25.89
C GLY A 410 19.52 18.62 25.02
N ALA A 411 19.46 18.81 23.70
CA ALA A 411 20.54 18.40 22.80
C ALA A 411 21.87 19.11 23.16
N LYS A 412 22.97 18.37 23.12
CA LYS A 412 24.30 18.87 23.46
C LYS A 412 24.78 19.88 22.42
N THR A 413 25.21 21.04 22.91
CA THR A 413 25.69 22.17 22.09
C THR A 413 27.20 22.13 21.81
N ASN A 414 27.92 21.12 22.32
CA ASN A 414 29.35 20.93 22.10
C ASN A 414 29.62 20.34 20.70
N ILE A 415 29.23 21.09 19.68
CA ILE A 415 29.48 20.78 18.28
C ILE A 415 30.10 22.01 17.61
N ASP A 416 31.02 21.76 16.68
CA ASP A 416 31.59 22.80 15.84
C ASP A 416 30.58 23.18 14.74
N ILE A 417 29.74 24.16 15.04
CA ILE A 417 28.68 24.61 14.13
C ILE A 417 29.22 25.12 12.80
N ASN A 418 30.39 25.77 12.82
CA ASN A 418 31.02 26.35 11.64
C ASN A 418 31.49 25.25 10.68
N HIS A 419 32.03 24.14 11.20
CA HIS A 419 32.38 22.98 10.38
C HIS A 419 31.16 22.41 9.63
N TRP A 420 30.02 22.26 10.30
CA TRP A 420 28.81 21.68 9.69
C TRP A 420 28.12 22.63 8.71
N LEU A 421 28.12 23.93 8.99
CA LEU A 421 27.61 24.94 8.04
C LEU A 421 28.52 25.03 6.79
N ARG A 422 29.84 25.02 6.95
CA ARG A 422 30.79 25.01 5.81
C ARG A 422 30.66 23.78 4.93
N LYS A 423 30.50 22.59 5.53
CA LYS A 423 30.31 21.34 4.79
C LYS A 423 29.01 21.31 3.97
N THR A 424 28.07 22.20 4.27
CA THR A 424 26.75 22.28 3.63
C THR A 424 26.59 23.50 2.73
N ALA A 425 27.63 24.33 2.64
CA ALA A 425 27.76 25.39 1.68
C ALA A 425 28.45 24.83 0.41
N SER A 426 27.68 24.44 -0.60
CA SER A 426 28.19 24.31 -1.97
C SER A 426 27.15 24.77 -3.01
N GLU A 427 27.63 25.66 -3.88
CA GLU A 427 27.08 26.19 -5.14
C GLU A 427 25.63 26.74 -5.10
N HIS A 428 25.53 28.08 -5.10
CA HIS A 428 24.32 28.92 -4.99
C HIS A 428 23.81 29.17 -3.56
N GLN A 429 24.53 30.03 -2.83
CA GLN A 429 24.13 30.50 -1.51
C GLN A 429 23.15 31.69 -1.64
N THR A 430 21.87 31.46 -1.34
CA THR A 430 20.83 32.50 -1.28
C THR A 430 20.98 33.35 -0.01
N ASP A 431 20.44 34.57 -0.01
CA ASP A 431 20.45 35.44 1.18
C ASP A 431 19.65 34.83 2.34
N GLU A 432 18.57 34.10 2.04
CA GLU A 432 17.82 33.32 3.03
C GLU A 432 18.66 32.24 3.73
N SER A 433 19.56 31.59 2.98
CA SER A 433 20.47 30.57 3.51
C SER A 433 21.48 31.18 4.49
N LYS A 434 22.02 32.37 4.18
CA LYS A 434 22.93 33.11 5.07
C LYS A 434 22.22 33.59 6.33
N GLN A 435 20.99 34.08 6.20
CA GLN A 435 20.19 34.50 7.35
C GLN A 435 19.89 33.32 8.27
N ALA A 436 19.48 32.18 7.71
CA ALA A 436 19.23 30.97 8.50
C ALA A 436 20.50 30.47 9.24
N GLU A 437 21.67 30.57 8.61
CA GLU A 437 22.96 30.28 9.25
C GLU A 437 23.25 31.22 10.44
N ALA A 438 23.01 32.52 10.27
CA ALA A 438 23.18 33.51 11.33
C ALA A 438 22.25 33.24 12.51
N ASP A 439 20.96 33.00 12.26
CA ASP A 439 19.96 32.68 13.28
C ASP A 439 20.32 31.40 14.04
N ILE A 440 20.79 30.38 13.34
CA ILE A 440 21.25 29.12 13.96
C ILE A 440 22.45 29.37 14.88
N ILE A 441 23.43 30.19 14.46
CA ILE A 441 24.58 30.55 15.31
C ILE A 441 24.13 31.29 16.57
N GLU A 442 23.19 32.23 16.44
CA GLU A 442 22.64 32.98 17.56
C GLU A 442 21.93 32.06 18.56
N LEU A 443 21.10 31.13 18.08
CA LEU A 443 20.43 30.13 18.92
C LEU A 443 21.41 29.28 19.73
N PHE A 444 22.56 28.92 19.15
CA PHE A 444 23.59 28.19 19.87
C PHE A 444 24.29 29.02 20.94
N LYS A 445 24.51 30.33 20.71
CA LYS A 445 25.05 31.23 21.74
C LYS A 445 24.13 31.28 22.95
N VAL A 446 22.82 31.49 22.71
CA VAL A 446 21.79 31.53 23.75
C VAL A 446 21.71 30.19 24.49
N ALA A 447 21.66 29.07 23.76
CA ALA A 447 21.57 27.74 24.36
C ALA A 447 22.81 27.38 25.20
N ARG A 448 24.02 27.75 24.75
CA ARG A 448 25.27 27.55 25.51
C ARG A 448 25.28 28.36 26.80
N ALA A 449 24.84 29.62 26.76
CA ALA A 449 24.72 30.49 27.94
C ALA A 449 23.70 29.93 28.96
N ALA A 450 22.56 29.41 28.49
CA ALA A 450 21.58 28.77 29.36
C ALA A 450 22.11 27.46 30.00
N GLN A 451 22.93 26.70 29.26
CA GLN A 451 23.56 25.46 29.75
C GLN A 451 24.72 25.72 30.73
N SER A 452 25.45 26.83 30.60
CA SER A 452 26.50 27.22 31.56
C SER A 452 25.93 27.77 32.87
N GLY A 453 24.84 28.56 32.82
CA GLY A 453 24.14 29.06 34.01
C GLY A 453 23.53 27.95 34.89
N ARG A 454 23.09 26.83 34.29
CA ARG A 454 22.62 25.63 35.03
C ARG A 454 23.74 24.84 35.72
N LYS A 455 25.00 24.98 35.30
CA LYS A 455 26.15 24.37 35.99
C LYS A 455 26.55 25.16 37.24
N GLY A 456 26.27 26.46 37.30
CA GLY A 456 26.56 27.34 38.44
C GLY A 456 25.57 27.25 39.61
N THR A 457 24.41 26.60 39.42
CA THR A 457 23.36 26.45 40.46
C THR A 457 23.30 25.06 41.09
N LYS A 458 24.24 24.15 40.75
CA LYS A 458 24.50 22.93 41.55
C LYS A 458 25.50 23.23 42.67
N SER A 459 25.17 24.16 43.57
CA SER A 459 25.80 24.21 44.89
C SER A 459 25.07 23.25 45.83
N THR A 460 25.82 22.26 46.31
CA THR A 460 25.56 21.43 47.51
C THR A 460 24.24 20.62 47.58
N PRO A 461 24.27 19.27 47.50
CA PRO A 461 23.24 18.48 48.15
C PRO A 461 23.46 18.60 49.66
N THR A 462 22.55 19.30 50.33
CA THR A 462 22.43 19.32 51.78
C THR A 462 22.30 17.88 52.26
N LYS A 463 23.32 17.39 52.98
CA LYS A 463 23.20 16.24 53.88
C LYS A 463 22.17 16.61 54.95
N GLN A 464 20.91 16.26 54.76
CA GLN A 464 19.92 16.12 55.83
C GLN A 464 18.70 15.35 55.28
N HIS A 465 18.21 14.41 56.11
CA HIS A 465 17.13 13.44 55.88
C HIS A 465 17.45 12.15 55.09
N ASN A 466 18.00 11.15 55.78
CA ASN A 466 17.16 10.11 56.43
C ASN A 466 18.00 9.02 57.11
N LEU A 467 18.55 9.37 58.28
CA LEU A 467 18.63 8.46 59.42
C LEU A 467 17.22 8.43 60.04
N LYS A 468 16.37 7.48 59.60
CA LYS A 468 15.15 7.04 60.33
C LYS A 468 14.61 5.76 59.67
N ARG A 469 15.37 4.67 59.81
CA ARG A 469 14.90 3.28 59.75
C ARG A 469 15.82 2.42 60.61
N LYS A 470 15.74 2.63 61.93
CA LYS A 470 16.19 1.71 62.99
C LYS A 470 15.82 2.32 64.34
N ALA A 471 14.54 2.24 64.65
CA ALA A 471 13.98 2.21 66.00
C ALA A 471 12.45 2.11 65.82
N GLU A 472 11.85 1.19 66.57
CA GLU A 472 10.41 0.98 66.80
C GLU A 472 9.69 0.01 65.84
N ASN A 473 9.55 -1.22 66.39
CA ASN A 473 8.56 -2.28 66.19
C ASN A 473 8.45 -3.01 64.84
#